data_AF-A0A6C0JVS7-F1
#
_entry.id   AF-A0A6C0JVS7-F1
#
_cell.length_a   1.000
_cell.length_b   1.000
_cell.length_c   1.000
_cell.angle_alpha   90.00
_cell.angle_beta   90.00
_cell.angle_gamma   90.00
#
_symmetry.space_group_name_H-M   'P 1'
#
loop_
_entity.id
_entity.type
_entity.pdbx_description
1 polymer ?
#
loop_
_entity_poly.entity_id
_entity_poly.type
_entity_poly.pdbx_seq_one_letter_code
_entity_poly.pdbx_strand_id
1 'polypeptide(L)'
;MKKVKDFIDTFVTSVRWKIGNFSLLPVFFGTVLSLGDIAMMNTAKMVQVGHLNPWIGLPISVSSYSLVAYLFYRGLSYEGMVVTNLVWNMMSNIIVTLSGIFLFGETIQGIRWVGIGMGLIALGILSYTDD
;
A
#
# COMPACT_ATOMS: atom_id res chain seq x y z
N MET A 1 25.27 10.94 11.14
CA MET A 1 24.20 11.85 11.60
C MET A 1 23.30 11.09 12.57
N LYS A 2 23.03 11.62 13.77
CA LYS A 2 22.08 11.00 14.70
C LYS A 2 20.67 11.15 14.12
N LYS A 3 19.99 10.04 13.81
CA LYS A 3 18.55 10.05 13.49
C LYS A 3 17.82 10.63 14.70
N VAL A 4 17.13 11.75 14.52
CA VAL A 4 16.16 12.24 15.49
C VAL A 4 15.07 11.16 15.57
N LYS A 5 14.82 10.63 16.77
CA LYS A 5 13.76 9.63 16.97
C LYS A 5 12.42 10.36 16.88
N ASP A 6 11.68 10.09 15.81
CA ASP A 6 10.34 10.64 15.65
C ASP A 6 9.30 9.70 16.26
N PHE A 7 8.05 10.17 16.36
CA PHE A 7 6.93 9.39 16.88
C PHE A 7 6.77 8.02 16.19
N ILE A 8 7.00 7.97 14.87
CA ILE A 8 6.97 6.72 14.09
C ILE A 8 8.01 5.73 14.60
N ASP A 9 9.21 6.20 14.92
CA ASP A 9 10.30 5.33 15.37
C ASP A 9 10.05 4.79 16.78
N THR A 10 9.46 5.61 17.66
CA THR A 10 9.00 5.16 18.97
C THR A 10 7.88 4.12 18.85
N PHE A 11 6.93 4.32 17.93
CA PHE A 11 5.85 3.35 17.70
C PHE A 11 6.37 2.03 17.14
N VAL A 12 7.20 2.07 16.10
CA VAL A 12 7.77 0.86 15.49
C VAL A 12 8.62 0.09 16.51
N THR A 13 9.40 0.77 17.34
CA THR A 13 10.21 0.08 18.37
C THR A 13 9.39 -0.47 19.54
N SER A 14 8.13 -0.04 19.72
CA SER A 14 7.26 -0.52 20.80
C SER A 14 6.57 -1.86 20.52
N VAL A 15 6.56 -2.31 19.25
CA VAL A 15 5.85 -3.52 18.81
C VAL A 15 6.84 -4.60 18.37
N ARG A 16 6.56 -5.87 18.72
CA ARG A 16 7.32 -7.01 18.19
C ARG A 16 6.78 -7.39 16.81
N TRP A 17 7.50 -6.99 15.76
CA TRP A 17 7.10 -7.21 14.37
C TRP A 17 7.51 -8.57 13.79
N LYS A 18 8.22 -9.41 14.54
CA LYS A 18 8.62 -10.75 14.10
C LYS A 18 7.67 -11.80 14.65
N ILE A 19 7.13 -12.65 13.77
CA ILE A 19 6.42 -13.89 14.12
C ILE A 19 7.16 -15.04 13.43
N GLY A 20 7.95 -15.81 14.18
CA GLY A 20 8.87 -16.80 13.60
C GLY A 20 9.90 -16.12 12.69
N ASN A 21 10.04 -16.62 11.46
CA ASN A 21 10.93 -16.04 10.43
C ASN A 21 10.28 -14.91 9.63
N PHE A 22 9.01 -14.57 9.88
CA PHE A 22 8.30 -13.54 9.12
C PHE A 22 8.44 -12.17 9.78
N SER A 23 8.90 -11.19 9.00
CA SER A 23 8.87 -9.76 9.37
C SER A 23 7.54 -9.15 8.92
N LEU A 24 6.67 -8.78 9.89
CA LEU A 24 5.40 -8.10 9.61
C LEU A 24 5.57 -6.60 9.37
N LEU A 25 6.75 -6.05 9.65
CA LEU A 25 7.02 -4.62 9.51
C LEU A 25 6.87 -4.13 8.05
N PRO A 26 7.45 -4.80 7.03
CA PRO A 26 7.21 -4.45 5.64
C PRO A 26 5.72 -4.50 5.26
N VAL A 27 4.99 -5.52 5.74
CA VAL A 27 3.55 -5.69 5.45
C VAL A 27 2.75 -4.53 6.02
N PHE A 28 3.05 -4.12 7.26
CA PHE A 28 2.43 -2.96 7.88
C PHE A 28 2.71 -1.68 7.08
N PHE A 29 3.96 -1.40 6.72
CA PHE A 29 4.30 -0.23 5.90
C PHE A 29 3.63 -0.27 4.53
N GLY A 30 3.63 -1.43 3.86
CA GLY A 30 2.93 -1.62 2.59
C GLY A 30 1.42 -1.37 2.70
N THR A 31 0.82 -1.77 3.82
CA THR A 31 -0.61 -1.50 4.11
C THR A 31 -0.86 -0.01 4.31
N VAL A 32 -0.01 0.68 5.07
CA VAL A 32 -0.15 2.13 5.29
C VAL A 32 0.03 2.91 3.98
N LEU A 33 0.98 2.49 3.14
CA LEU A 33 1.19 3.07 1.82
C LEU A 33 -0.01 2.85 0.90
N SER A 34 -0.57 1.64 0.88
CA SER A 34 -1.72 1.32 0.03
C SER A 34 -3.00 2.06 0.45
N LEU A 35 -3.13 2.49 1.71
CA LEU A 35 -4.23 3.39 2.10
C LEU A 35 -4.18 4.72 1.33
N GLY A 36 -2.99 5.23 1.05
CA GLY A 36 -2.81 6.42 0.21
C GLY A 36 -3.22 6.16 -1.24
N ASP A 37 -2.92 4.98 -1.77
CA ASP A 37 -3.35 4.58 -3.12
C ASP A 37 -4.88 4.49 -3.21
N ILE A 38 -5.54 3.90 -2.22
CA ILE A 38 -7.00 3.85 -2.16
C ILE A 38 -7.59 5.25 -2.12
N ALA A 39 -7.07 6.13 -1.27
CA ALA A 39 -7.55 7.51 -1.18
C ALA A 39 -7.42 8.23 -2.52
N MET A 40 -6.26 8.12 -3.17
CA MET A 40 -6.02 8.70 -4.49
C MET A 40 -6.96 8.11 -5.55
N MET A 41 -6.96 6.78 -5.71
CA MET A 41 -7.71 6.08 -6.77
C MET A 41 -9.22 6.20 -6.59
N ASN A 42 -9.73 6.07 -5.37
CA ASN A 42 -11.16 6.23 -5.10
C ASN A 42 -11.62 7.66 -5.38
N THR A 43 -10.84 8.66 -4.97
CA THR A 43 -11.18 10.07 -5.26
C THR A 43 -11.19 10.33 -6.76
N ALA A 44 -10.18 9.84 -7.49
CA ALA A 44 -10.14 9.95 -8.94
C ALA A 44 -11.32 9.23 -9.61
N LYS A 45 -11.68 8.04 -9.12
CA LYS A 45 -12.84 7.29 -9.60
C LYS A 45 -14.14 8.02 -9.32
N MET A 46 -14.33 8.59 -8.13
CA MET A 46 -15.50 9.40 -7.77
C MET A 46 -15.66 10.62 -8.67
N VAL A 47 -14.57 11.27 -9.06
CA VAL A 47 -14.60 12.32 -10.08
C VAL A 47 -15.06 11.77 -11.43
N GLN A 48 -14.51 10.63 -11.86
CA GLN A 48 -14.84 10.00 -13.14
C GLN A 48 -16.31 9.56 -13.22
N VAL A 49 -16.90 9.06 -12.14
CA VAL A 49 -18.32 8.68 -12.06
C VAL A 49 -19.24 9.87 -11.74
N GLY A 50 -18.73 11.11 -11.74
CA GLY A 50 -19.52 12.33 -11.56
C GLY A 50 -20.00 12.60 -10.12
N HIS A 51 -19.51 11.87 -9.12
CA HIS A 51 -19.86 12.07 -7.71
C HIS A 51 -19.07 13.22 -7.05
N LEU A 52 -17.94 13.63 -7.65
CA LEU A 52 -17.12 14.74 -7.18
C LEU A 52 -16.79 15.71 -8.33
N ASN A 53 -16.76 17.00 -8.01
CA ASN A 53 -16.30 18.02 -8.95
C ASN A 53 -14.80 17.80 -9.27
N PRO A 54 -14.39 17.72 -10.56
CA PRO A 54 -13.00 17.53 -10.95
C PRO A 54 -12.03 18.54 -10.34
N TRP A 55 -12.45 19.80 -10.17
CA TRP A 55 -11.63 20.88 -9.62
C TRP A 55 -11.32 20.73 -8.13
N ILE A 56 -12.06 19.88 -7.41
CA ILE A 56 -11.86 19.60 -5.99
C ILE A 56 -11.28 18.20 -5.82
N GLY A 57 -11.87 17.20 -6.51
CA GLY A 57 -11.48 15.81 -6.36
C GLY A 57 -10.08 15.51 -6.91
N LEU A 58 -9.67 16.08 -8.04
CA LEU A 58 -8.33 15.82 -8.59
C LEU A 58 -7.21 16.40 -7.69
N PRO A 59 -7.31 17.63 -7.17
CA PRO A 59 -6.33 18.13 -6.19
C PRO A 59 -6.26 17.29 -4.91
N ILE A 60 -7.41 16.82 -4.38
CA ILE A 60 -7.43 15.93 -3.21
C ILE A 60 -6.72 14.61 -3.53
N SER A 61 -7.01 14.03 -4.69
CA SER A 61 -6.38 12.79 -5.15
C SER A 61 -4.85 12.95 -5.23
N VAL A 62 -4.35 13.98 -5.93
CA VAL A 62 -2.90 14.25 -6.03
C VAL A 62 -2.28 14.53 -4.67
N SER A 63 -2.93 15.33 -3.83
CA SER A 63 -2.42 15.68 -2.49
C SER A 63 -2.34 14.45 -1.58
N SER A 64 -3.34 13.58 -1.62
CA SER A 64 -3.31 12.32 -0.87
C SER A 64 -2.15 11.42 -1.30
N TYR A 65 -1.86 11.35 -2.60
CA TYR A 65 -0.74 10.55 -3.11
C TYR A 65 0.63 11.12 -2.73
N SER A 66 0.76 12.44 -2.56
CA SER A 66 2.02 13.06 -2.13
C SER A 66 2.50 12.55 -0.75
N LEU A 67 1.56 12.18 0.13
CA LEU A 67 1.86 11.59 1.43
C LEU A 67 2.51 10.20 1.30
N VAL A 68 2.18 9.47 0.23
CA VAL A 68 2.75 8.14 -0.05
C VAL A 68 4.26 8.24 -0.28
N ALA A 69 4.73 9.26 -1.00
CA ALA A 69 6.16 9.46 -1.22
C ALA A 69 6.93 9.68 0.10
N TYR A 70 6.36 10.45 1.03
CA TYR A 70 6.95 10.64 2.36
C TYR A 70 6.96 9.35 3.19
N LEU A 71 5.85 8.63 3.22
CA LEU A 71 5.74 7.36 3.93
C LEU A 71 6.69 6.30 3.34
N PHE A 72 6.87 6.31 2.01
CA PHE A 72 7.77 5.39 1.32
C PHE A 72 9.21 5.67 1.73
N TYR A 73 9.63 6.94 1.72
CA TYR A 73 10.92 7.36 2.23
C TYR A 73 11.16 6.92 3.69
N ARG A 74 10.12 6.95 4.54
CA ARG A 74 10.20 6.39 5.91
C ARG A 74 10.32 4.87 5.90
N GLY A 75 9.59 4.16 5.05
CA GLY A 75 9.71 2.70 4.90
C GLY A 75 11.14 2.26 4.55
N LEU A 76 11.83 3.02 3.69
CA LEU A 76 13.23 2.78 3.31
C LEU A 76 14.21 2.85 4.50
N SER A 77 13.82 3.45 5.63
CA SER A 77 14.64 3.46 6.84
C SER A 77 14.62 2.15 7.62
N TYR A 78 13.69 1.25 7.30
CA TYR A 78 13.47 -0.01 7.99
C TYR A 78 13.74 -1.21 7.09
N GLU A 79 13.36 -1.10 5.82
CA GLU A 79 13.46 -2.19 4.84
C GLU A 79 14.10 -1.68 3.55
N GLY A 80 14.65 -2.60 2.75
CA GLY A 80 15.24 -2.27 1.45
C GLY A 80 14.20 -1.71 0.47
N MET A 81 14.66 -0.94 -0.52
CA MET A 81 13.79 -0.36 -1.56
C MET A 81 13.00 -1.42 -2.33
N VAL A 82 13.64 -2.55 -2.65
CA VAL A 82 13.03 -3.66 -3.38
C VAL A 82 11.89 -4.25 -2.55
N VAL A 83 12.15 -4.62 -1.30
CA VAL A 83 11.15 -5.22 -0.40
C VAL A 83 9.99 -4.25 -0.16
N THR A 84 10.29 -3.00 0.19
CA THR A 84 9.28 -1.96 0.45
C THR A 84 8.38 -1.75 -0.77
N ASN A 85 8.96 -1.63 -1.97
CA ASN A 85 8.21 -1.45 -3.20
C ASN A 85 7.34 -2.65 -3.55
N LEU A 86 7.87 -3.87 -3.42
CA LEU A 86 7.12 -5.09 -3.75
C LEU A 86 5.94 -5.29 -2.80
N VAL A 87 6.17 -5.12 -1.50
CA VAL A 87 5.12 -5.26 -0.48
C VAL A 87 4.08 -4.15 -0.59
N TRP A 88 4.49 -2.91 -0.89
CA TRP A 88 3.55 -1.82 -1.17
C TRP A 88 2.67 -2.13 -2.38
N ASN A 89 3.27 -2.48 -3.53
CA ASN A 89 2.51 -2.82 -4.73
C ASN A 89 1.55 -4.00 -4.50
N MET A 90 1.96 -5.00 -3.70
CA MET A 90 1.07 -6.08 -3.29
C MET A 90 -0.16 -5.57 -2.56
N MET A 91 0.07 -4.88 -1.45
CA MET A 91 -1.01 -4.44 -0.58
C MET A 91 -1.93 -3.47 -1.34
N SER A 92 -1.36 -2.65 -2.22
CA SER A 92 -2.10 -1.79 -3.13
C SER A 92 -2.99 -2.58 -4.07
N ASN A 93 -2.44 -3.55 -4.80
CA ASN A 93 -3.21 -4.38 -5.73
C ASN A 93 -4.38 -5.08 -5.05
N ILE A 94 -4.15 -5.66 -3.86
CA ILE A 94 -5.21 -6.33 -3.09
C ILE A 94 -6.27 -5.32 -2.70
N ILE A 95 -5.90 -4.26 -1.98
CA ILE A 95 -6.88 -3.40 -1.33
C ILE A 95 -7.59 -2.50 -2.35
N VAL A 96 -6.90 -1.99 -3.37
CA VAL A 96 -7.52 -1.25 -4.47
C VAL A 96 -8.49 -2.14 -5.25
N THR A 97 -8.14 -3.39 -5.52
CA THR A 97 -9.04 -4.32 -6.19
C THR A 97 -10.32 -4.54 -5.36
N LEU A 98 -10.17 -4.80 -4.06
CA LEU A 98 -11.32 -4.95 -3.17
C LEU A 98 -12.14 -3.65 -3.11
N SER A 99 -11.50 -2.48 -3.09
CA SER A 99 -12.16 -1.18 -3.16
C SER A 99 -12.98 -1.01 -4.45
N GLY A 100 -12.41 -1.36 -5.61
CA GLY A 100 -13.10 -1.36 -6.90
C GLY A 100 -14.36 -2.23 -6.89
N ILE A 101 -14.24 -3.44 -6.36
CA ILE A 101 -15.35 -4.40 -6.28
C ILE A 101 -16.43 -3.91 -5.30
N PHE A 102 -16.06 -3.52 -4.07
CA PHE A 102 -17.03 -3.22 -3.02
C PHE A 102 -17.62 -1.80 -3.08
N LEU A 103 -16.84 -0.79 -3.47
CA LEU A 103 -17.32 0.60 -3.49
C LEU A 103 -17.91 1.00 -4.84
N PHE A 104 -17.37 0.47 -5.94
CA PHE A 104 -17.79 0.85 -7.30
C PHE A 104 -18.54 -0.27 -8.03
N GLY A 105 -18.71 -1.44 -7.40
CA GLY A 105 -19.44 -2.57 -7.97
C GLY A 105 -18.74 -3.18 -9.19
N GLU A 106 -17.42 -2.98 -9.33
CA GLU A 106 -16.67 -3.54 -10.45
C GLU A 106 -16.57 -5.06 -10.35
N THR A 107 -16.51 -5.74 -11.49
CA THR A 107 -16.36 -7.20 -11.53
C THR A 107 -15.09 -7.59 -12.25
N ILE A 108 -14.34 -8.50 -11.63
CA ILE A 108 -13.19 -9.15 -12.27
C ILE A 108 -13.68 -10.45 -12.88
N GLN A 109 -13.49 -10.61 -14.19
CA GLN A 109 -14.02 -11.75 -14.94
C GLN A 109 -12.90 -12.62 -15.53
N GLY A 110 -13.17 -13.93 -15.58
CA GLY A 110 -12.35 -14.92 -16.28
C GLY A 110 -10.94 -15.06 -15.70
N ILE A 111 -9.96 -15.15 -16.60
CA ILE A 111 -8.55 -15.45 -16.26
C ILE A 111 -7.85 -14.36 -15.42
N ARG A 112 -8.48 -13.18 -15.27
CA ARG A 112 -7.94 -12.10 -14.43
C ARG A 112 -7.84 -12.50 -12.96
N TRP A 113 -8.74 -13.36 -12.46
CA TRP A 113 -8.63 -13.92 -11.11
C TRP A 113 -7.41 -14.83 -10.93
N VAL A 114 -7.07 -15.59 -11.97
CA VAL A 114 -5.84 -16.41 -11.98
C VAL A 114 -4.62 -15.49 -11.91
N GLY A 115 -4.62 -14.39 -12.67
CA GLY A 115 -3.57 -13.36 -12.59
C GLY A 115 -3.40 -12.77 -11.19
N ILE A 116 -4.50 -12.45 -10.50
CA ILE A 116 -4.46 -11.99 -9.11
C ILE A 116 -3.88 -13.06 -8.19
N GLY A 117 -4.34 -14.32 -8.32
CA GLY A 117 -3.83 -15.44 -7.53
C GLY A 117 -2.33 -15.69 -7.73
N MET A 118 -1.86 -15.67 -8.99
CA MET A 118 -0.44 -15.77 -9.32
C MET A 118 0.36 -14.60 -8.75
N GLY A 119 -0.21 -13.39 -8.77
CA GLY A 119 0.36 -12.22 -8.10
C GLY A 119 0.56 -12.50 -6.61
N LEU A 120 -0.48 -12.94 -5.90
CA LEU A 120 -0.39 -13.27 -4.46
C LEU A 120 0.68 -14.32 -4.15
N ILE A 121 0.82 -15.35 -5.00
CA ILE A 121 1.85 -16.38 -4.84
C ILE A 121 3.25 -15.79 -5.01
N ALA A 122 3.48 -15.03 -6.09
CA ALA A 122 4.77 -14.36 -6.33
C ALA A 122 5.17 -13.48 -5.14
N LEU A 123 4.19 -12.87 -4.48
CA LEU A 123 4.41 -12.00 -3.34
C LEU A 123 4.69 -12.76 -2.04
N GLY A 124 4.02 -13.88 -1.80
CA GLY A 124 4.35 -14.77 -0.68
C GLY A 124 5.81 -15.22 -0.75
N ILE A 125 6.28 -15.57 -1.95
CA ILE A 125 7.68 -15.93 -2.21
C ILE A 125 8.62 -14.75 -1.93
N LEU A 126 8.30 -13.55 -2.45
CA LEU A 126 9.12 -12.35 -2.23
C LEU A 126 9.16 -11.87 -0.78
N SER A 127 8.15 -12.20 0.03
CA SER A 127 8.08 -11.85 1.44
C SER A 127 8.88 -12.78 2.35
N TYR A 128 9.30 -13.94 1.84
CA TYR A 128 10.09 -14.91 2.58
C TYR A 128 11.55 -14.44 2.64
N THR A 129 12.10 -14.34 3.85
CA THR A 129 13.50 -13.96 4.09
C THR A 129 14.21 -15.13 4.77
N ASP A 130 15.35 -15.57 4.23
CA ASP A 130 16.21 -16.60 4.83
C ASP A 130 17.21 -16.03 5.86
N ASP A 131 17.13 -14.71 6.13
CA ASP A 131 17.99 -13.95 7.05
C ASP A 131 17.26 -13.55 8.36
#